data_AF-H0AFF1-F1
#
_entry.id   AF-H0AFF1-F1
#
_cell.length_a   1.000
_cell.length_b   1.000
_cell.length_c   1.000
_cell.angle_alpha   90.00
_cell.angle_beta   90.00
_cell.angle_gamma   90.00
#
_symmetry.space_group_name_H-M   'P 1'
#
loop_
_entity.id
_entity.type
_entity.pdbx_description
1 polymer ?
#
loop_
_entity_poly.entity_id
_entity_poly.type
_entity_poly.pdbx_seq_one_letter_code
_entity_poly.pdbx_strand_id
1 'polypeptide(L)'
;MIEKYSFKGSENTGFYTVATNSYILVPPDYREKEFFETDVVETKINKTNLVGLFSAGNSNCLLVPREISQIEQDKLDDSCKSACQAH
;
A
#
# COMPACT_ATOMS: atom_id res chain seq x y z
N MET A 1 -15.15 13.80 1.40
CA MET A 1 -14.89 13.90 2.85
C MET A 1 -13.38 13.93 3.03
N ILE A 2 -12.85 14.66 4.02
CA ILE A 2 -11.40 14.74 4.28
C ILE A 2 -11.18 14.21 5.69
N GLU A 3 -10.46 13.08 5.80
CA GLU A 3 -10.13 12.46 7.07
C GLU A 3 -8.70 12.79 7.50
N LYS A 4 -8.47 12.86 8.81
CA LYS A 4 -7.16 13.08 9.42
C LYS A 4 -6.69 11.79 10.08
N TYR A 5 -5.45 11.40 9.79
CA TYR A 5 -4.89 10.18 10.34
C TYR A 5 -3.43 10.39 10.77
N SER A 6 -3.03 9.68 11.82
CA SER A 6 -1.62 9.55 12.20
C SER A 6 -1.27 8.08 12.32
N PHE A 7 -0.19 7.66 11.68
CA PHE A 7 0.32 6.30 11.81
C PHE A 7 1.45 6.29 12.84
N LYS A 8 1.22 5.62 13.98
CA LYS A 8 2.21 5.50 15.07
C LYS A 8 2.82 6.85 15.50
N GLY A 9 1.98 7.90 15.54
CA GLY A 9 2.37 9.25 15.95
C GLY A 9 2.96 10.13 14.83
N SER A 10 3.08 9.62 13.60
CA SER A 10 3.51 10.39 12.43
C SER A 10 2.32 10.88 11.62
N GLU A 11 2.26 12.19 11.36
CA GLU A 11 1.22 12.83 10.53
C GLU A 11 1.53 12.76 9.02
N ASN A 12 2.72 12.27 8.64
CA ASN A 12 3.15 12.13 7.25
C ASN A 12 2.49 10.89 6.60
N THR A 13 1.16 10.91 6.45
CA THR A 13 0.36 9.78 5.95
C THR A 13 0.87 9.24 4.61
N GLY A 14 1.33 10.13 3.72
CA GLY A 14 1.88 9.76 2.41
C GLY A 14 3.11 8.85 2.46
N PHE A 15 3.83 8.78 3.59
CA PHE A 15 4.92 7.79 3.72
C PHE A 15 4.40 6.38 3.91
N TYR A 16 3.20 6.22 4.45
CA TYR A 16 2.65 4.95 4.90
C TYR A 16 1.47 4.48 4.04
N THR A 17 1.05 5.23 3.03
CA THR A 17 -0.14 4.87 2.26
C THR A 17 0.03 5.17 0.79
N VAL A 18 -0.31 4.19 -0.05
CA VAL A 18 -0.63 4.41 -1.47
C VAL A 18 -2.13 4.21 -1.61
N ALA A 19 -2.85 5.27 -1.99
CA ALA A 19 -4.29 5.20 -2.22
C ALA A 19 -4.57 5.29 -3.72
N THR A 20 -5.23 4.27 -4.27
CA THR A 20 -5.71 4.24 -5.65
C THR A 20 -7.22 3.98 -5.68
N ASN A 21 -7.84 3.99 -6.85
CA ASN A 21 -9.27 3.69 -6.95
C ASN A 21 -9.60 2.19 -6.85
N SER A 22 -8.61 1.29 -6.94
CA SER A 22 -8.85 -0.18 -6.94
C SER A 22 -8.18 -0.91 -5.78
N TYR A 23 -7.13 -0.34 -5.19
CA TYR A 23 -6.49 -0.89 -4.00
C TYR A 23 -5.82 0.21 -3.17
N ILE A 24 -5.67 -0.08 -1.89
CA ILE A 24 -4.92 0.74 -0.94
C ILE A 24 -3.78 -0.10 -0.38
N LEU A 25 -2.55 0.42 -0.44
CA LEU A 25 -1.39 -0.21 0.18
C LEU A 25 -1.08 0.48 1.51
N VAL A 26 -1.03 -0.30 2.59
CA VAL A 26 -0.75 0.21 3.94
C VAL A 26 0.23 -0.72 4.68
N PRO A 27 0.96 -0.22 5.70
CA PRO A 27 1.76 -1.06 6.58
C PRO A 27 0.89 -1.99 7.44
N PRO A 28 1.48 -3.03 8.03
CA PRO A 28 0.81 -3.80 9.07
C PRO A 28 0.38 -2.91 10.24
N ASP A 29 -0.71 -3.29 10.90
CA ASP A 29 -1.33 -2.58 12.03
C ASP A 29 -2.00 -1.25 11.65
N TYR A 30 -2.30 -1.00 10.38
CA TYR A 30 -3.07 0.17 9.96
C TYR A 30 -4.52 0.01 10.43
N ARG A 31 -4.96 0.91 11.33
CA ARG A 31 -6.25 0.74 12.04
C ARG A 31 -7.45 1.26 11.26
N GLU A 32 -7.30 2.37 10.56
CA GLU A 32 -8.41 3.09 9.93
C GLU A 32 -8.71 2.58 8.51
N LYS A 33 -8.87 1.26 8.37
CA LYS A 33 -9.15 0.65 7.05
C LYS A 33 -10.53 1.03 6.52
N GLU A 34 -11.45 1.37 7.42
CA GLU A 34 -12.83 1.77 7.11
C GLU A 34 -12.95 3.08 6.32
N PHE A 35 -11.88 3.88 6.26
CA PHE A 35 -11.83 5.06 5.40
C PHE A 35 -11.84 4.72 3.91
N PHE A 36 -11.52 3.47 3.57
CA PHE A 36 -11.35 3.04 2.19
C PHE A 36 -12.49 2.12 1.76
N GLU A 37 -13.10 2.46 0.62
CA GLU A 37 -14.18 1.66 0.02
C GLU A 37 -13.66 0.50 -0.85
N THR A 38 -12.33 0.39 -1.00
CA THR A 38 -11.67 -0.58 -1.87
C THR A 38 -10.71 -1.48 -1.09
N ASP A 39 -10.23 -2.53 -1.72
CA ASP A 39 -9.39 -3.54 -1.09
C ASP A 39 -8.13 -2.94 -0.44
N VAL A 40 -7.92 -3.28 0.83
CA VAL A 40 -6.76 -2.84 1.62
C VAL A 40 -5.73 -3.96 1.69
N VAL A 41 -4.55 -3.70 1.13
CA VAL A 41 -3.41 -4.60 1.11
C VAL A 41 -2.44 -4.22 2.22
N GLU A 42 -2.32 -5.09 3.23
CA GLU A 42 -1.38 -4.92 4.33
C GLU A 42 -0.04 -5.61 4.06
N THR A 43 0.99 -4.82 3.84
CA THR A 43 2.34 -5.35 3.60
C THR A 43 3.42 -4.36 4.02
N LYS A 44 4.66 -4.81 3.90
CA LYS A 44 5.84 -3.96 4.02
C LYS A 44 6.48 -3.78 2.65
N ILE A 45 7.25 -2.71 2.51
CA ILE A 45 8.12 -2.52 1.36
C ILE A 45 9.54 -2.32 1.89
N ASN A 46 10.45 -3.15 1.39
CA ASN A 46 11.84 -3.18 1.83
C ASN A 46 11.96 -3.36 3.36
N LYS A 47 11.10 -4.22 3.94
CA LYS A 47 11.01 -4.53 5.38
C LYS A 47 10.60 -3.35 6.27
N THR A 48 10.19 -2.23 5.68
CA THR A 48 9.76 -1.03 6.39
C THR A 48 8.23 -0.84 6.31
N ASN A 49 7.70 0.03 7.16
CA ASN A 49 6.31 0.49 7.06
C ASN A 49 6.14 1.64 6.04
N LEU A 50 7.21 2.08 5.39
CA LEU A 50 7.24 3.26 4.52
C LEU A 50 6.74 2.93 3.10
N VAL A 51 5.62 2.23 3.02
CA VAL A 51 5.10 1.69 1.76
C VAL A 51 4.77 2.78 0.75
N GLY A 52 4.22 3.92 1.21
CA GLY A 52 3.91 5.07 0.36
C GLY A 52 5.15 5.85 -0.09
N LEU A 53 6.22 5.85 0.72
CA LEU A 53 7.48 6.49 0.33
C LEU A 53 8.21 5.70 -0.77
N PHE A 54 8.16 4.37 -0.70
CA PHE A 54 8.92 3.50 -1.61
C PHE A 54 8.15 3.02 -2.84
N SER A 55 6.86 3.35 -2.95
CA SER A 55 6.02 2.82 -4.01
C SER A 55 5.27 3.93 -4.74
N ALA A 56 4.96 3.69 -6.00
CA ALA A 56 4.08 4.54 -6.79
C ALA A 56 3.07 3.66 -7.50
N GLY A 57 1.78 3.95 -7.38
CA GLY A 57 0.74 3.10 -7.93
C GLY A 57 -0.46 3.87 -8.45
N ASN A 58 -1.16 3.25 -9.37
CA ASN A 58 -2.49 3.63 -9.82
C ASN A 58 -3.35 2.37 -9.95
N SER A 59 -4.58 2.51 -10.43
CA SER A 59 -5.52 1.37 -10.52
C SER A 59 -5.09 0.23 -11.45
N ASN A 60 -4.06 0.44 -12.28
CA ASN A 60 -3.57 -0.52 -13.28
C ASN A 60 -2.21 -1.13 -12.92
N CYS A 61 -1.41 -0.47 -12.07
CA CYS A 61 -0.08 -0.97 -11.72
C CYS A 61 0.43 -0.43 -10.38
N LEU A 62 1.35 -1.18 -9.78
CA LEU A 62 2.16 -0.76 -8.63
C LEU A 62 3.64 -0.90 -8.99
N LEU A 63 4.39 0.19 -8.84
CA LEU A 63 5.83 0.22 -8.91
C LEU A 63 6.41 0.15 -7.50
N VAL A 64 7.36 -0.75 -7.30
CA VAL A 64 8.08 -0.97 -6.04
C VAL A 64 9.59 -1.00 -6.32
N PRO A 65 10.46 -0.87 -5.29
CA PRO A 65 11.89 -1.02 -5.47
C PRO A 65 12.24 -2.43 -5.94
N ARG A 66 13.34 -2.57 -6.69
CA ARG A 66 13.80 -3.86 -7.20
C ARG A 66 14.12 -4.89 -6.09
N GLU A 67 14.45 -4.41 -4.90
CA GLU A 67 15.02 -5.20 -3.80
C GLU A 67 14.00 -5.55 -2.71
N ILE A 68 12.71 -5.66 -3.05
CA ILE A 68 11.73 -6.21 -2.11
C ILE A 68 11.98 -7.70 -1.85
N SER A 69 11.62 -8.15 -0.66
CA SER A 69 11.76 -9.57 -0.30
C SER A 69 10.72 -10.44 -0.99
N GLN A 70 11.02 -11.74 -1.14
CA GLN A 70 10.08 -12.69 -1.75
C GLN A 70 8.72 -12.71 -1.04
N ILE A 71 8.71 -12.64 0.29
CA ILE A 71 7.47 -12.60 1.09
C ILE A 71 6.64 -11.35 0.78
N GLU A 72 7.29 -10.20 0.54
CA GLU A 72 6.59 -8.98 0.14
C GLU A 72 6.04 -9.11 -1.28
N GLN A 73 6.83 -9.68 -2.22
CA GLN A 73 6.40 -9.95 -3.59
C GLN A 73 5.19 -10.88 -3.62
N ASP A 74 5.24 -12.02 -2.93
CA ASP A 74 4.16 -13.01 -2.90
C ASP A 74 2.85 -12.39 -2.39
N LYS A 75 2.94 -11.57 -1.33
CA LYS A 75 1.77 -10.85 -0.80
C LYS A 75 1.19 -9.84 -1.79
N LEU A 76 2.06 -9.10 -2.48
CA LEU A 76 1.64 -8.13 -3.48
C LEU A 76 0.99 -8.82 -4.66
N ASP A 77 1.56 -9.94 -5.13
CA ASP A 77 0.99 -10.69 -6.24
C ASP A 77 -0.38 -11.27 -5.85
N ASP A 78 -0.53 -11.84 -4.67
CA ASP A 78 -1.82 -12.38 -4.21
C ASP A 78 -2.91 -11.31 -4.10
N SER A 79 -2.54 -10.09 -3.71
CA SER A 79 -3.49 -9.03 -3.40
C SER A 79 -3.77 -8.08 -4.58
N CYS A 80 -2.81 -7.90 -5.49
CA CYS A 80 -2.90 -6.95 -6.61
C CYS A 80 -3.17 -7.60 -7.98
N LYS A 81 -3.37 -8.93 -8.04
CA LYS A 81 -3.61 -9.72 -9.26
C LYS A 81 -4.71 -9.17 -10.19
N SER A 82 -5.75 -8.54 -9.64
CA SER A 82 -6.85 -7.97 -10.43
C SER A 82 -6.52 -6.60 -11.03
N ALA A 83 -5.71 -5.80 -10.34
CA ALA A 83 -5.34 -4.44 -10.72
C ALA A 83 -4.15 -4.40 -11.69
N CYS A 84 -3.15 -5.27 -11.47
CA CYS A 84 -1.92 -5.32 -12.26
C CYS A 84 -1.98 -6.40 -13.33
N GLN A 85 -2.88 -6.29 -14.31
CA GLN A 85 -2.79 -7.14 -15.50
C GLN A 85 -1.69 -6.59 -16.41
N ALA A 86 -0.52 -7.24 -16.36
CA ALA A 86 0.55 -7.00 -17.33
C ALA A 86 0.05 -7.34 -18.74
N HIS A 87 0.14 -6.37 -19.65
CA HIS A 87 0.11 -6.65 -21.09
C HIS A 87 1.38 -7.36 -21.53
#